data_AF-A0A3D2G093-F1
#
_entry.id   AF-A0A3D2G093-F1
#
_cell.length_a   1.000
_cell.length_b   1.000
_cell.length_c   1.000
_cell.angle_alpha   90.00
_cell.angle_beta   90.00
_cell.angle_gamma   90.00
#
_symmetry.space_group_name_H-M   'P 1'
#
loop_
_entity.id
_entity.type
_entity.pdbx_description
1 polymer ?
#
loop_
_entity_poly.entity_id
_entity_poly.type
_entity_poly.pdbx_seq_one_letter_code
_entity_poly.pdbx_strand_id
1 'polypeptide(L)'
;ESTDVPAPTPPATPEPTEEPTPSPEPVPDSPLPSWEELQRTLYETNAYCAALYLGRSGAASLSDALPELLAQKGLDGISYLADIAASACVEQPGDEVFILIPRGDKVLSLYNYVLETQSNYDAYPGALLYSSAERCAVAVRCNESDVRPNVLAVFSGLDGEQSFSPRITLENETLLSAPGVYTLIPR
;
A
#
# COMPACT_ATOMS: atom_id res chain seq x y z
N GLU A 1 86.39 -3.20 36.37
CA GLU A 1 85.16 -4.01 36.34
C GLU A 1 84.06 -3.13 35.76
N SER A 2 83.48 -3.56 34.65
CA SER A 2 82.51 -2.79 33.85
C SER A 2 81.12 -2.94 34.45
N THR A 3 80.41 -1.84 34.69
CA THR A 3 78.98 -1.87 34.98
C THR A 3 78.28 -0.87 34.06
N ASP A 4 77.79 -1.42 32.96
CA ASP A 4 76.86 -0.80 32.02
C ASP A 4 75.50 -0.69 32.72
N VAL A 5 74.95 0.52 32.84
CA VAL A 5 73.61 0.75 33.39
C VAL A 5 72.72 1.20 32.22
N PRO A 6 71.65 0.46 31.87
CA PRO A 6 70.82 0.81 30.73
C PRO A 6 69.94 2.04 31.07
N ALA A 7 69.76 2.91 30.08
CA ALA A 7 68.90 4.08 30.17
C ALA A 7 67.41 3.67 30.32
N PRO A 8 66.59 4.44 31.07
CA PRO A 8 65.17 4.10 31.26
C PRO A 8 64.38 4.33 29.97
N THR A 9 63.56 3.34 29.60
CA THR A 9 62.60 3.41 28.49
C THR A 9 61.48 4.40 28.84
N PRO A 10 61.06 5.29 27.93
CA PRO A 10 59.91 6.18 28.19
C PRO A 10 58.60 5.38 28.26
N PRO A 11 57.60 5.84 29.04
CA PRO A 11 56.32 5.14 29.16
C PRO A 11 55.55 5.20 27.84
N ALA A 12 54.94 4.07 27.46
CA ALA A 12 54.07 3.97 26.30
C ALA A 12 52.82 4.86 26.49
N THR A 13 52.54 5.70 25.50
CA THR A 13 51.28 6.44 25.38
C THR A 13 50.13 5.44 25.24
N PRO A 14 49.03 5.54 26.02
CA PRO A 14 47.88 4.69 25.81
C PRO A 14 47.23 5.02 24.46
N GLU A 15 47.00 4.00 23.63
CA GLU A 15 46.20 4.15 22.41
C GLU A 15 44.77 4.58 22.79
N PRO A 16 44.14 5.48 22.02
CA PRO A 16 42.77 5.88 22.28
C PRO A 16 41.85 4.68 22.05
N THR A 17 41.17 4.24 23.11
CA THR A 17 40.04 3.31 23.04
C THR A 17 39.02 3.88 22.07
N GLU A 18 38.82 3.23 20.92
CA GLU A 18 37.67 3.51 20.06
C GLU A 18 36.40 3.24 20.87
N GLU A 19 35.66 4.30 21.16
CA GLU A 19 34.30 4.20 21.67
C GLU A 19 33.47 3.45 20.61
N PRO A 20 32.69 2.41 20.97
CA PRO A 20 31.88 1.70 20.00
C PRO A 20 30.92 2.71 19.36
N THR A 21 31.00 2.85 18.04
CA THR A 21 30.07 3.67 17.28
C THR A 21 28.65 3.22 17.63
N PRO A 22 27.74 4.11 18.06
CA PRO A 22 26.36 3.72 18.33
C PRO A 22 25.78 3.14 17.04
N SER A 23 25.37 1.87 17.10
CA SER A 23 24.62 1.22 16.03
C SER A 23 23.40 2.10 15.72
N PRO A 24 23.16 2.49 14.46
CA PRO A 24 22.04 3.36 14.13
C PRO A 24 20.74 2.69 14.61
N GLU A 25 19.97 3.41 15.43
CA GLU A 25 18.62 3.00 15.81
C GLU A 25 17.79 2.80 14.52
N PRO A 26 17.17 1.63 14.29
CA PRO A 26 16.34 1.44 13.11
C PRO A 26 14.92 1.94 13.42
N VAL A 27 14.62 3.21 13.17
CA VAL A 27 13.21 3.67 13.12
C VAL A 27 13.14 4.89 12.19
N PRO A 28 12.22 4.91 11.22
CA PRO A 28 10.79 4.84 11.51
C PRO A 28 10.15 3.50 11.10
N ASP A 29 9.43 2.86 12.02
CA ASP A 29 8.34 1.93 11.72
C ASP A 29 7.25 2.75 11.03
N SER A 30 7.44 3.05 9.75
CA SER A 30 6.34 3.58 8.95
C SER A 30 5.25 2.51 8.92
N PRO A 31 3.97 2.89 9.13
CA PRO A 31 2.88 1.91 9.22
C PRO A 31 2.70 1.14 7.90
N LEU A 32 3.19 1.70 6.79
CA LEU A 32 3.28 1.08 5.48
C LEU A 32 4.69 1.22 4.90
N PRO A 33 5.10 0.30 4.01
CA PRO A 33 6.37 0.41 3.29
C PRO A 33 6.42 1.67 2.41
N SER A 34 7.64 2.12 2.10
CA SER A 34 7.84 3.14 1.07
C SER A 34 7.32 2.68 -0.30
N TRP A 35 7.15 3.62 -1.23
CA TRP A 35 6.67 3.30 -2.58
C TRP A 35 7.56 2.28 -3.28
N GLU A 36 8.89 2.47 -3.23
CA GLU A 36 9.85 1.58 -3.88
C GLU A 36 9.83 0.18 -3.28
N GLU A 37 9.73 0.08 -1.95
CA GLU A 37 9.65 -1.20 -1.25
C GLU A 37 8.34 -1.94 -1.53
N LEU A 38 7.23 -1.20 -1.57
CA LEU A 38 5.93 -1.74 -1.95
C LEU A 38 6.00 -2.29 -3.38
N GLN A 39 6.48 -1.51 -4.33
CA GLN A 39 6.62 -1.94 -5.73
C GLN A 39 7.52 -3.16 -5.86
N ARG A 40 8.67 -3.19 -5.16
CA ARG A 40 9.54 -4.37 -5.08
C ARG A 40 8.78 -5.59 -4.56
N THR A 41 8.05 -5.45 -3.46
CA THR A 41 7.24 -6.53 -2.87
C THR A 41 6.20 -7.06 -3.86
N LEU A 42 5.55 -6.18 -4.62
CA LEU A 42 4.58 -6.59 -5.66
C LEU A 42 5.24 -7.41 -6.78
N TYR A 43 6.44 -7.06 -7.21
CA TYR A 43 7.19 -7.87 -8.17
C TYR A 43 7.64 -9.22 -7.59
N GLU A 44 8.16 -9.23 -6.36
CA GLU A 44 8.65 -10.46 -5.69
C GLU A 44 7.53 -11.46 -5.40
N THR A 45 6.34 -10.96 -5.03
CA THR A 45 5.16 -11.79 -4.75
C THR A 45 4.31 -12.07 -5.99
N ASN A 46 4.69 -11.54 -7.14
CA ASN A 46 3.92 -11.58 -8.39
C ASN A 46 2.47 -11.06 -8.23
N ALA A 47 2.26 -10.10 -7.35
CA ALA A 47 0.99 -9.40 -7.21
C ALA A 47 0.87 -8.33 -8.29
N TYR A 48 -0.33 -8.13 -8.85
CA TYR A 48 -0.58 -7.07 -9.83
C TYR A 48 -0.98 -5.74 -9.17
N CYS A 49 -1.41 -5.78 -7.92
CA CYS A 49 -1.70 -4.59 -7.12
C CYS A 49 -1.57 -4.85 -5.63
N ALA A 50 -1.44 -3.75 -4.87
CA ALA A 50 -1.72 -3.73 -3.45
C ALA A 50 -3.12 -3.14 -3.21
N ALA A 51 -3.78 -3.59 -2.15
CA ALA A 51 -5.06 -3.05 -1.74
C ALA A 51 -5.13 -2.88 -0.23
N LEU A 52 -5.79 -1.81 0.20
CA LEU A 52 -5.99 -1.44 1.61
C LEU A 52 -7.45 -1.12 1.83
N TYR A 53 -8.03 -1.60 2.93
CA TYR A 53 -9.33 -1.13 3.41
C TYR A 53 -9.12 -0.03 4.46
N LEU A 54 -9.70 1.15 4.23
CA LEU A 54 -9.57 2.30 5.13
C LEU A 54 -10.71 2.37 6.16
N GLY A 55 -11.87 1.80 5.86
CA GLY A 55 -13.05 1.88 6.71
C GLY A 55 -14.28 2.31 5.90
N ARG A 56 -15.27 2.87 6.60
CA ARG A 56 -16.52 3.34 6.01
C ARG A 56 -16.63 4.86 6.09
N SER A 57 -17.18 5.49 5.05
CA SER A 57 -17.46 6.93 5.03
C SER A 57 -18.76 7.27 4.32
N GLY A 58 -19.69 7.84 5.07
CA GLY A 58 -20.95 8.42 4.56
C GLY A 58 -20.85 9.90 4.18
N ALA A 59 -19.63 10.45 4.05
CA ALA A 59 -19.43 11.84 3.65
C ALA A 59 -19.99 12.12 2.25
N ALA A 60 -20.32 13.37 1.96
CA ALA A 60 -20.86 13.74 0.65
C ALA A 60 -19.83 13.54 -0.50
N SER A 61 -18.54 13.70 -0.20
CA SER A 61 -17.44 13.54 -1.13
C SER A 61 -16.34 12.69 -0.49
N LEU A 62 -15.85 11.69 -1.23
CA LEU A 62 -14.71 10.87 -0.83
C LEU A 62 -13.42 11.70 -0.75
N SER A 63 -13.19 12.64 -1.68
CA SER A 63 -11.96 13.44 -1.69
C SER A 63 -11.79 14.26 -0.42
N ASP A 64 -12.90 14.71 0.16
CA ASP A 64 -12.89 15.55 1.37
C ASP A 64 -12.75 14.70 2.64
N ALA A 65 -13.27 13.47 2.62
CA ALA A 65 -13.19 12.54 3.75
C ALA A 65 -11.89 11.73 3.81
N LEU A 66 -11.22 11.56 2.67
CA LEU A 66 -10.01 10.73 2.55
C LEU A 66 -8.89 11.16 3.52
N PRO A 67 -8.55 12.46 3.69
CA PRO A 67 -7.53 12.87 4.64
C PRO A 67 -7.85 12.45 6.08
N GLU A 68 -9.11 12.55 6.50
CA GLU A 68 -9.54 12.16 7.83
C GLU A 68 -9.45 10.64 8.03
N LEU A 69 -9.88 9.85 7.04
CA LEU A 69 -9.76 8.38 7.07
C LEU A 69 -8.30 7.91 7.14
N LEU A 70 -7.41 8.56 6.39
CA LEU A 70 -5.97 8.28 6.44
C LEU A 70 -5.40 8.61 7.83
N ALA A 71 -5.75 9.77 8.40
CA ALA A 71 -5.30 10.16 9.74
C ALA A 71 -5.81 9.21 10.84
N GLN A 72 -7.07 8.74 10.75
CA GLN A 72 -7.62 7.75 11.67
C GLN A 72 -6.86 6.41 11.66
N LYS A 73 -6.21 6.08 10.54
CA LYS A 73 -5.34 4.91 10.38
C LYS A 73 -3.85 5.21 10.58
N GLY A 74 -3.48 6.45 10.90
CA GLY A 74 -2.09 6.89 11.04
C GLY A 74 -1.31 6.91 9.71
N LEU A 75 -2.01 7.02 8.59
CA LEU A 75 -1.45 6.93 7.23
C LEU A 75 -1.28 8.29 6.54
N ASP A 76 -1.63 9.39 7.21
CA ASP A 76 -1.54 10.77 6.71
C ASP A 76 -0.11 11.22 6.40
N GLY A 77 0.90 10.56 6.98
CA GLY A 77 2.32 10.78 6.66
C GLY A 77 2.85 10.05 5.44
N ILE A 78 2.07 9.19 4.78
CA ILE A 78 2.51 8.38 3.64
C ILE A 78 2.30 9.15 2.34
N SER A 79 3.38 9.62 1.70
CA SER A 79 3.33 10.53 0.54
C SER A 79 2.40 10.04 -0.59
N TYR A 80 2.53 8.77 -1.01
CA TYR A 80 1.72 8.23 -2.11
C TYR A 80 0.23 8.05 -1.76
N LEU A 81 -0.16 8.18 -0.49
CA LEU A 81 -1.56 8.20 -0.05
C LEU A 81 -2.07 9.63 0.15
N ALA A 82 -1.23 10.52 0.72
CA ALA A 82 -1.56 11.92 0.91
C ALA A 82 -1.70 12.68 -0.42
N ASP A 83 -0.95 12.26 -1.45
CA ASP A 83 -0.94 12.89 -2.78
C ASP A 83 -2.04 12.33 -3.71
N ILE A 84 -2.98 11.53 -3.22
CA ILE A 84 -4.10 11.04 -4.03
C ILE A 84 -4.96 12.23 -4.45
N ALA A 85 -4.92 12.54 -5.75
CA ALA A 85 -5.71 13.61 -6.32
C ALA A 85 -7.22 13.34 -6.21
N ALA A 86 -8.02 14.40 -6.13
CA ALA A 86 -9.49 14.28 -6.14
C ALA A 86 -10.01 13.56 -7.40
N SER A 87 -9.33 13.69 -8.55
CA SER A 87 -9.65 12.94 -9.77
C SER A 87 -9.38 11.44 -9.68
N ALA A 88 -8.55 10.99 -8.73
CA ALA A 88 -8.28 9.59 -8.39
C ALA A 88 -9.12 9.11 -7.19
N CYS A 89 -10.12 9.89 -6.77
CA CYS A 89 -11.16 9.47 -5.84
C CYS A 89 -12.40 9.05 -6.65
N VAL A 90 -12.73 7.76 -6.63
CA VAL A 90 -13.83 7.19 -7.40
C VAL A 90 -14.96 6.83 -6.48
N GLU A 91 -16.14 7.37 -6.73
CA GLU A 91 -17.30 7.21 -5.88
C GLU A 91 -18.37 6.39 -6.58
N GLN A 92 -18.79 5.31 -5.93
CA GLN A 92 -19.96 4.51 -6.26
C GLN A 92 -20.86 4.40 -5.01
N PRO A 93 -22.13 3.99 -5.17
CA PRO A 93 -23.01 3.72 -4.03
C PRO A 93 -22.36 2.77 -3.02
N GLY A 94 -22.52 3.08 -1.73
CA GLY A 94 -21.87 2.37 -0.63
C GLY A 94 -21.01 3.28 0.22
N ASP A 95 -20.55 2.75 1.34
CA ASP A 95 -19.77 3.47 2.34
C ASP A 95 -18.35 2.90 2.50
N GLU A 96 -18.06 1.71 1.97
CA GLU A 96 -16.74 1.09 2.10
C GLU A 96 -15.69 1.80 1.27
N VAL A 97 -14.57 2.18 1.89
CA VAL A 97 -13.47 2.90 1.26
C VAL A 97 -12.22 2.02 1.19
N PHE A 98 -11.69 1.91 -0.02
CA PHE A 98 -10.48 1.16 -0.33
C PHE A 98 -9.45 2.04 -1.02
N ILE A 99 -8.17 1.72 -0.83
CA ILE A 99 -7.08 2.22 -1.67
C ILE A 99 -6.58 1.08 -2.55
N LEU A 100 -6.45 1.36 -3.85
CA LEU A 100 -5.87 0.45 -4.83
C LEU A 100 -4.56 1.04 -5.35
N ILE A 101 -3.50 0.25 -5.31
CA ILE A 101 -2.16 0.66 -5.76
C ILE A 101 -1.70 -0.32 -6.83
N PRO A 102 -1.71 0.04 -8.12
CA PRO A 102 -1.23 -0.84 -9.17
C PRO A 102 0.28 -1.10 -9.04
N ARG A 103 0.73 -2.29 -9.43
CA ARG A 103 2.15 -2.55 -9.67
C ARG A 103 2.65 -1.64 -10.81
N GLY A 104 3.92 -1.25 -10.78
CA GLY A 104 4.49 -0.24 -11.65
C GLY A 104 4.50 -0.57 -13.15
N ASP A 105 4.16 -1.77 -13.56
CA ASP A 105 3.95 -2.18 -14.96
C ASP A 105 2.47 -2.32 -15.35
N LYS A 106 1.54 -2.06 -14.42
CA LYS A 106 0.09 -2.15 -14.61
C LYS A 106 -0.55 -0.78 -14.75
N VAL A 107 -1.60 -0.73 -15.55
CA VAL A 107 -2.53 0.40 -15.65
C VAL A 107 -3.86 -0.01 -15.02
N LEU A 108 -4.36 0.81 -14.08
CA LEU A 108 -5.63 0.58 -13.39
C LEU A 108 -6.78 1.27 -14.14
N SER A 109 -7.84 0.51 -14.40
CA SER A 109 -9.13 1.02 -14.82
C SER A 109 -10.22 0.45 -13.90
N LEU A 110 -11.17 1.30 -13.51
CA LEU A 110 -12.30 0.91 -12.66
C LEU A 110 -13.58 0.94 -13.48
N TYR A 111 -14.37 -0.11 -13.33
CA TYR A 111 -15.63 -0.30 -14.04
C TYR A 111 -16.76 -0.61 -13.06
N ASN A 112 -17.99 -0.37 -13.51
CA ASN A 112 -19.15 -0.98 -12.88
C ASN A 112 -19.02 -2.50 -12.93
N TYR A 113 -19.30 -3.14 -11.79
CA TYR A 113 -19.38 -4.58 -11.69
C TYR A 113 -20.66 -5.07 -12.34
N VAL A 114 -20.54 -5.98 -13.32
CA VAL A 114 -21.69 -6.66 -13.92
C VAL A 114 -21.55 -8.16 -13.69
N LEU A 115 -22.54 -8.74 -13.01
CA LEU A 115 -22.58 -10.17 -12.73
C LEU A 115 -23.02 -10.94 -13.96
N GLU A 116 -22.21 -11.91 -14.38
CA GLU A 116 -22.60 -12.86 -15.43
C GLU A 116 -23.56 -13.91 -14.86
N THR A 117 -24.80 -13.89 -15.37
CA THR A 117 -25.91 -14.70 -14.83
C THR A 117 -26.07 -16.05 -15.49
N GLN A 118 -25.33 -16.34 -16.56
CA GLN A 118 -25.65 -17.46 -17.44
C GLN A 118 -24.83 -18.73 -17.17
N SER A 119 -23.60 -18.64 -16.65
CA SER A 119 -22.74 -19.84 -16.57
C SER A 119 -21.81 -19.95 -15.35
N ASN A 120 -21.15 -18.86 -14.91
CA ASN A 120 -20.01 -18.99 -13.96
C ASN A 120 -20.03 -18.05 -12.75
N TYR A 121 -21.05 -17.21 -12.56
CA TYR A 121 -21.05 -16.15 -11.52
C TYR A 121 -19.80 -15.24 -11.55
N ASP A 122 -19.11 -15.19 -12.69
CA ASP A 122 -18.00 -14.28 -12.91
C ASP A 122 -18.50 -12.85 -13.10
N ALA A 123 -17.56 -11.90 -13.03
CA ALA A 123 -17.82 -10.50 -13.25
C ALA A 123 -17.13 -10.03 -14.53
N TYR A 124 -17.79 -9.15 -15.28
CA TYR A 124 -17.18 -8.50 -16.42
C TYR A 124 -17.28 -6.97 -16.30
N PRO A 125 -16.37 -6.22 -16.95
CA PRO A 125 -16.37 -4.76 -16.89
C PRO A 125 -17.60 -4.18 -17.59
N GLY A 126 -18.38 -3.41 -16.84
CA GLY A 126 -19.50 -2.61 -17.35
C GLY A 126 -19.05 -1.24 -17.85
N ALA A 127 -19.74 -0.19 -17.41
CA ALA A 127 -19.36 1.18 -17.73
C ALA A 127 -18.04 1.58 -17.05
N LEU A 128 -17.17 2.26 -17.78
CA LEU A 128 -15.91 2.81 -17.26
C LEU A 128 -16.22 3.94 -16.26
N LEU A 129 -15.67 3.83 -15.06
CA LEU A 129 -15.78 4.81 -13.99
C LEU A 129 -14.54 5.70 -13.92
N TYR A 130 -13.38 5.08 -14.10
CA TYR A 130 -12.09 5.76 -14.00
C TYR A 130 -11.05 5.01 -14.81
N SER A 131 -10.14 5.74 -15.44
CA SER A 131 -8.95 5.18 -16.05
C SER A 131 -7.76 5.96 -15.55
N SER A 132 -6.79 5.26 -14.98
CA SER A 132 -5.60 5.90 -14.47
C SER A 132 -4.72 6.39 -15.61
N ALA A 133 -4.38 7.67 -15.59
CA ALA A 133 -3.41 8.26 -16.51
C ALA A 133 -1.96 8.05 -16.02
N GLU A 134 -1.80 7.79 -14.73
CA GLU A 134 -0.51 7.67 -14.04
C GLU A 134 -0.50 6.42 -13.17
N ARG A 135 0.67 6.04 -12.64
CA ARG A 135 0.79 4.86 -11.77
C ARG A 135 0.68 5.28 -10.31
N CYS A 136 -0.47 5.83 -9.94
CA CYS A 136 -0.73 6.37 -8.61
C CYS A 136 -1.71 5.49 -7.82
N ALA A 137 -1.75 5.71 -6.51
CA ALA A 137 -2.79 5.15 -5.66
C ALA A 137 -4.14 5.78 -6.00
N VAL A 138 -5.20 4.98 -5.95
CA VAL A 138 -6.57 5.39 -6.26
C VAL A 138 -7.45 5.05 -5.07
N ALA A 139 -8.22 6.03 -4.60
CA ALA A 139 -9.21 5.82 -3.55
C ALA A 139 -10.57 5.47 -4.18
N VAL A 140 -11.24 4.46 -3.66
CA VAL A 140 -12.52 4.00 -4.18
C VAL A 140 -13.50 3.85 -3.02
N ARG A 141 -14.64 4.55 -3.11
CA ARG A 141 -15.81 4.27 -2.25
C ARG A 141 -16.80 3.43 -3.03
N CYS A 142 -17.16 2.27 -2.49
CA CYS A 142 -18.01 1.31 -3.18
C CYS A 142 -18.76 0.39 -2.19
N ASN A 143 -19.41 -0.63 -2.74
CA ASN A 143 -20.13 -1.68 -2.01
C ASN A 143 -21.31 -1.17 -1.17
N GLU A 144 -22.44 -0.87 -1.82
CA GLU A 144 -23.72 -0.58 -1.14
C GLU A 144 -24.23 -1.74 -0.27
N SER A 145 -23.78 -2.95 -0.56
CA SER A 145 -24.14 -4.14 0.19
C SER A 145 -22.91 -5.00 0.42
N ASP A 146 -22.73 -5.46 1.66
CA ASP A 146 -21.67 -6.38 2.07
C ASP A 146 -21.67 -7.71 1.27
N VAL A 147 -22.76 -7.99 0.54
CA VAL A 147 -22.98 -9.25 -0.19
C VAL A 147 -22.65 -9.14 -1.67
N ARG A 148 -22.61 -7.93 -2.26
CA ARG A 148 -22.38 -7.74 -3.70
C ARG A 148 -21.50 -6.53 -4.00
N PRO A 149 -20.32 -6.73 -4.61
CA PRO A 149 -19.52 -5.61 -5.06
C PRO A 149 -20.20 -4.91 -6.23
N ASN A 150 -19.99 -3.60 -6.34
CA ASN A 150 -20.46 -2.79 -7.47
C ASN A 150 -19.31 -2.18 -8.30
N VAL A 151 -18.06 -2.43 -7.91
CA VAL A 151 -16.85 -2.03 -8.65
C VAL A 151 -16.02 -3.24 -9.06
N LEU A 152 -15.49 -3.19 -10.28
CA LEU A 152 -14.48 -4.09 -10.81
C LEU A 152 -13.23 -3.29 -11.19
N ALA A 153 -12.12 -3.55 -10.50
CA ALA A 153 -10.80 -3.04 -10.83
C ALA A 153 -10.14 -3.96 -11.85
N VAL A 154 -9.73 -3.42 -12.99
CA VAL A 154 -8.99 -4.15 -14.03
C VAL A 154 -7.60 -3.55 -14.14
N PHE A 155 -6.59 -4.42 -14.06
CA PHE A 155 -5.17 -4.11 -14.13
C PHE A 155 -4.63 -4.67 -15.44
N SER A 156 -4.25 -3.78 -16.35
CA SER A 156 -3.77 -4.15 -17.69
C SER A 156 -2.25 -4.00 -17.78
N GLY A 157 -1.58 -5.01 -18.35
CA GLY A 157 -0.13 -5.00 -18.60
C GLY A 157 0.26 -5.86 -19.81
N LEU A 158 1.56 -6.03 -20.05
CA LEU A 158 2.07 -6.83 -21.18
C LEU A 158 1.78 -8.33 -21.05
N ASP A 159 1.56 -8.79 -19.82
CA ASP A 159 1.18 -10.14 -19.40
C ASP A 159 -0.35 -10.37 -19.39
N GLY A 160 -1.12 -9.41 -19.91
CA GLY A 160 -2.58 -9.48 -20.01
C GLY A 160 -3.30 -8.73 -18.89
N GLU A 161 -4.61 -8.97 -18.79
CA GLU A 161 -5.50 -8.32 -17.83
C GLU A 161 -5.74 -9.19 -16.61
N GLN A 162 -5.79 -8.57 -15.43
CA GLN A 162 -6.23 -9.19 -14.20
C GLN A 162 -7.30 -8.32 -13.56
N SER A 163 -8.27 -8.94 -12.90
CA SER A 163 -9.40 -8.22 -12.32
C SER A 163 -9.61 -8.54 -10.85
N PHE A 164 -10.02 -7.54 -10.09
CA PHE A 164 -10.28 -7.61 -8.66
C PHE A 164 -11.50 -6.79 -8.29
N SER A 165 -12.36 -7.32 -7.42
CA SER A 165 -13.43 -6.54 -6.80
C SER A 165 -13.15 -6.41 -5.30
N PRO A 166 -12.88 -5.17 -4.81
CA PRO A 166 -12.64 -4.91 -3.40
C PRO A 166 -13.84 -5.33 -2.56
N ARG A 167 -13.58 -6.09 -1.49
CA ARG A 167 -14.59 -6.62 -0.57
C ARG A 167 -13.96 -6.78 0.80
N ILE A 168 -14.78 -6.75 1.85
CA ILE A 168 -14.35 -7.10 3.21
C ILE A 168 -14.89 -8.45 3.66
N THR A 169 -14.25 -9.04 4.67
CA THR A 169 -14.80 -10.17 5.41
C THR A 169 -15.91 -9.69 6.33
N LEU A 170 -17.03 -10.42 6.42
CA LEU A 170 -18.12 -10.10 7.36
C LEU A 170 -17.71 -10.27 8.84
N GLU A 171 -16.68 -11.05 9.13
CA GLU A 171 -16.29 -11.39 10.50
C GLU A 171 -15.50 -10.26 11.17
N ASN A 172 -14.51 -9.70 10.48
CA ASN A 172 -13.53 -8.77 11.07
C ASN A 172 -13.41 -7.45 10.32
N GLU A 173 -14.27 -7.20 9.32
CA GLU A 173 -14.24 -5.99 8.49
C GLU A 173 -12.85 -5.71 7.87
N THR A 174 -12.09 -6.76 7.55
CA THR A 174 -10.79 -6.64 6.88
C THR A 174 -10.93 -6.93 5.40
N LEU A 175 -9.97 -6.44 4.59
CA LEU A 175 -9.96 -6.73 3.16
C LEU A 175 -9.95 -8.25 2.91
N LEU A 176 -10.93 -8.72 2.13
CA LEU A 176 -11.03 -10.10 1.69
C LEU A 176 -9.86 -10.42 0.76
N SER A 177 -9.05 -11.41 1.14
CA SER A 177 -7.90 -11.85 0.35
C SER A 177 -8.32 -12.32 -1.05
N ALA A 178 -7.56 -11.92 -2.05
CA ALA A 178 -7.77 -12.28 -3.45
C ALA A 178 -6.46 -12.71 -4.11
N PRO A 179 -6.48 -13.72 -5.01
CA PRO A 179 -5.28 -14.12 -5.75
C PRO A 179 -4.66 -12.95 -6.52
N GLY A 180 -3.34 -12.77 -6.40
CA GLY A 180 -2.60 -11.71 -7.09
C GLY A 180 -2.80 -10.30 -6.52
N VAL A 181 -3.50 -10.16 -5.38
CA VAL A 181 -3.64 -8.89 -4.64
C VAL A 181 -2.83 -8.97 -3.35
N TYR A 182 -1.96 -8.00 -3.14
CA TYR A 182 -1.22 -7.85 -1.89
C TYR A 182 -2.05 -7.02 -0.90
N THR A 183 -2.49 -7.64 0.20
CA THR A 183 -3.23 -6.92 1.24
C THR A 183 -2.28 -6.08 2.09
N LEU A 184 -2.49 -4.76 2.08
CA LEU A 184 -1.82 -3.84 2.99
C LEU A 184 -2.55 -3.83 4.32
N ILE A 185 -1.80 -4.07 5.38
CA ILE A 185 -2.28 -3.98 6.76
C ILE A 185 -1.40 -2.92 7.43
N PRO A 186 -1.97 -1.77 7.85
CA PRO A 186 -1.25 -0.79 8.64
C PRO A 186 -0.73 -1.47 9.92
N ARG A 187 0.57 -1.31 10.22
CA ARG A 187 1.20 -1.86 11.43
C ARG A 187 0.81 -1.11 12.70
#